data_AF-A0A1J3F5G7-F1
#
_entry.id   AF-A0A1J3F5G7-F1
#
_cell.length_a   1.000
_cell.length_b   1.000
_cell.length_c   1.000
_cell.angle_alpha   90.00
_cell.angle_beta   90.00
_cell.angle_gamma   90.00
#
_symmetry.space_group_name_H-M   'P 1'
#
loop_
_entity.id
_entity.type
_entity.pdbx_description
1 polymer ?
#
loop_
_entity_poly.entity_id
_entity_poly.type
_entity_poly.pdbx_seq_one_letter_code
_entity_poly.pdbx_strand_id
1 'polypeptide(L)'
;LRNVSLSGPIPPYIWNLEKLKTLDLSFNKLTGEVHGVRAPRYTYLTGNRLSGEVESTNFLRSDSTIDLSYNNFSWSSSCQENSNINTYRSSNLMNNLTGLLPCAGPINCTSYQRTLHINCGGDNIVITNASYTITYEADNNETTAAKNHHFRKWGISNTGGFLDDHQEPDIYFVSPSSTLSRDSSDLYKTARRSALSLLFIMHFAWKMEPTM
;
A
#
# COMPACT_ATOMS: atom_id res chain seq x y z
N LEU A 1 -7.81 18.04 1.31
CA LEU A 1 -6.71 19.04 1.32
C LEU A 1 -5.38 18.31 1.10
N ARG A 2 -5.19 17.77 -0.10
CA ARG A 2 -3.98 17.00 -0.46
C ARG A 2 -2.84 17.93 -0.81
N ASN A 3 -1.63 17.67 -0.33
CA ASN A 3 -0.40 18.33 -0.78
C ASN A 3 -0.46 19.87 -0.78
N VAL A 4 -0.91 20.45 0.33
CA VAL A 4 -0.96 21.92 0.49
C VAL A 4 -0.05 22.43 1.61
N SER A 5 0.93 21.61 2.02
CA SER A 5 1.91 21.93 3.08
C SER A 5 1.30 22.22 4.46
N LEU A 6 0.13 21.64 4.80
CA LEU A 6 -0.43 21.75 6.16
C LEU A 6 0.55 21.17 7.19
N SER A 7 0.67 21.82 8.35
CA SER A 7 1.57 21.40 9.42
C SER A 7 0.91 21.52 10.78
N GLY A 8 1.51 20.88 11.79
CA GLY A 8 0.93 20.79 13.13
C GLY A 8 -0.03 19.61 13.28
N PRO A 9 -0.70 19.48 14.43
CA PRO A 9 -1.64 18.41 14.69
C PRO A 9 -2.94 18.56 13.93
N ILE A 10 -3.59 17.42 13.66
CA ILE A 10 -4.98 17.40 13.17
C ILE A 10 -5.88 17.86 14.33
N PRO A 11 -6.64 18.95 14.18
CA PRO A 11 -7.52 19.41 15.26
C PRO A 11 -8.52 18.31 15.69
N PRO A 12 -8.64 18.01 17.01
CA PRO A 12 -9.43 16.87 17.48
C PRO A 12 -10.92 16.90 17.06
N TYR A 13 -11.49 18.09 16.88
CA TYR A 13 -12.90 18.24 16.48
C TYR A 13 -13.21 17.60 15.12
N ILE A 14 -12.21 17.42 14.23
CA ILE A 14 -12.40 16.81 12.91
C ILE A 14 -12.93 15.38 13.05
N TRP A 15 -12.48 14.65 14.08
CA TRP A 15 -12.88 13.26 14.34
C TRP A 15 -14.32 13.12 14.84
N ASN A 16 -14.94 14.22 15.29
CA ASN A 16 -16.31 14.24 15.81
C ASN A 16 -17.34 14.69 14.75
N LEU A 17 -16.92 14.93 13.52
CA LEU A 17 -17.81 15.35 12.44
C LEU A 17 -18.59 14.14 11.90
N GLU A 18 -19.76 13.85 12.48
CA GLU A 18 -20.56 12.66 12.15
C GLU A 18 -20.95 12.52 10.68
N LYS A 19 -21.09 13.64 9.97
CA LYS A 19 -21.46 13.68 8.54
C LYS A 19 -20.25 13.56 7.60
N LEU A 20 -19.03 13.61 8.13
CA LEU A 20 -17.81 13.55 7.33
C LEU A 20 -17.60 12.11 6.84
N LYS A 21 -17.73 11.90 5.53
CA LYS A 21 -17.50 10.60 4.89
C LYS A 21 -16.06 10.42 4.44
N THR A 22 -15.48 11.48 3.87
CA THR A 22 -14.15 11.45 3.28
C THR A 22 -13.29 12.53 3.89
N LEU A 23 -12.19 12.12 4.51
CA LEU A 23 -11.14 12.99 4.99
C LEU A 23 -9.85 12.67 4.25
N ASP A 24 -9.38 13.64 3.47
CA ASP A 24 -8.12 13.49 2.77
C ASP A 24 -7.14 14.60 3.14
N LEU A 25 -6.10 14.21 3.86
CA LEU A 25 -5.01 15.06 4.32
C LEU A 25 -3.66 14.53 3.83
N SER A 26 -3.67 13.73 2.77
CA SER A 26 -2.47 13.09 2.22
C SER A 26 -1.40 14.11 1.77
N PHE A 27 -0.14 13.69 1.89
CA PHE A 27 1.05 14.42 1.43
C PHE A 27 1.20 15.81 2.05
N ASN A 28 0.96 15.93 3.36
CA ASN A 28 1.20 17.16 4.10
C ASN A 28 2.38 16.99 5.07
N LYS A 29 2.52 17.92 6.01
CA LYS A 29 3.57 18.00 7.02
C LYS A 29 3.00 17.84 8.43
N LEU A 30 1.82 17.22 8.55
CA LEU A 30 1.08 17.07 9.81
C LEU A 30 1.84 16.20 10.79
N THR A 31 1.69 16.48 12.09
CA THR A 31 2.44 15.86 13.19
C THR A 31 1.52 15.48 14.34
N GLY A 32 2.02 14.77 15.34
CA GLY A 32 1.24 14.42 16.53
C GLY A 32 0.34 13.21 16.32
N GLU A 33 -0.46 12.91 17.34
CA GLU A 33 -1.24 11.68 17.39
C GLU A 33 -2.65 11.83 16.81
N VAL A 34 -3.25 10.70 16.46
CA VAL A 34 -4.63 10.61 15.99
C VAL A 34 -5.52 10.16 17.14
N HIS A 35 -6.03 11.13 17.91
CA HIS A 35 -6.97 10.89 19.02
C HIS A 35 -8.44 10.89 18.54
N GLY A 36 -8.74 10.11 17.50
CA GLY A 36 -10.09 10.04 16.94
C GLY A 36 -10.91 8.93 17.59
N VAL A 37 -12.13 9.24 18.04
CA VAL A 37 -13.07 8.19 18.52
C VAL A 37 -13.52 7.30 17.37
N ARG A 38 -13.58 7.85 16.14
CA ARG A 38 -14.01 7.15 14.92
C ARG A 38 -13.41 7.80 13.68
N ALA A 39 -12.74 7.01 12.82
CA ALA A 39 -12.34 7.48 11.51
C ALA A 39 -13.56 7.64 10.57
N PRO A 40 -13.61 8.70 9.74
CA PRO A 40 -14.47 8.74 8.56
C PRO A 40 -14.31 7.49 7.69
N ARG A 41 -15.35 7.18 6.89
CA ARG A 41 -15.37 5.98 6.03
C ARG A 41 -14.17 5.91 5.09
N TYR A 42 -13.78 7.02 4.50
CA TYR A 42 -12.57 7.12 3.68
C TYR A 42 -11.61 8.11 4.34
N THR A 43 -10.50 7.62 4.88
CA THR A 43 -9.53 8.43 5.61
C THR A 43 -8.15 8.24 5.01
N TYR A 44 -7.62 9.26 4.35
CA TYR A 44 -6.28 9.21 3.74
C TYR A 44 -5.34 10.17 4.46
N LEU A 45 -4.40 9.60 5.22
CA LEU A 45 -3.37 10.33 5.98
C LEU A 45 -1.96 10.06 5.44
N THR A 46 -1.86 9.37 4.30
CA THR A 46 -0.58 8.95 3.71
C THR A 46 0.40 10.12 3.53
N GLY A 47 1.68 9.90 3.80
CA GLY A 47 2.73 10.89 3.55
C GLY A 47 2.66 12.10 4.48
N ASN A 48 2.63 11.85 5.79
CA ASN A 48 2.71 12.87 6.84
C ASN A 48 3.78 12.47 7.88
N ARG A 49 3.81 13.16 9.02
CA ARG A 49 4.69 12.87 10.17
C ARG A 49 3.87 12.58 11.43
N LEU A 50 2.68 12.01 11.26
CA LEU A 50 1.81 11.61 12.37
C LEU A 50 2.46 10.45 13.14
N SER A 51 2.21 10.39 14.44
CA SER A 51 2.83 9.45 15.37
C SER A 51 1.82 8.95 16.39
N GLY A 52 2.28 8.21 17.41
CA GLY A 52 1.42 7.62 18.43
C GLY A 52 0.97 6.21 18.08
N GLU A 53 0.34 5.55 19.05
CA GLU A 53 -0.13 4.18 18.92
C GLU A 53 -1.54 4.13 18.33
N VAL A 54 -1.69 3.42 17.21
CA VAL A 54 -2.96 3.34 16.47
C VAL A 54 -4.02 2.50 17.20
N GLU A 55 -3.61 1.53 18.04
CA GLU A 55 -4.52 0.55 18.67
C GLU A 55 -5.20 1.03 19.97
N SER A 56 -5.08 2.29 20.35
CA SER A 56 -5.59 2.76 21.65
C SER A 56 -7.10 3.12 21.68
N THR A 57 -7.83 3.15 20.56
CA THR A 57 -9.27 3.46 20.51
C THR A 57 -9.97 2.92 19.25
N ASN A 58 -11.32 2.96 19.20
CA ASN A 58 -12.22 2.58 18.09
C ASN A 58 -11.99 3.31 16.74
N PHE A 59 -10.81 3.89 16.54
CA PHE A 59 -10.41 4.64 15.35
C PHE A 59 -10.41 3.75 14.10
N LEU A 60 -9.82 2.55 14.19
CA LEU A 60 -9.81 1.58 13.10
C LEU A 60 -11.14 0.82 13.06
N ARG A 61 -11.91 0.98 11.97
CA ARG A 61 -13.14 0.23 11.74
C ARG A 61 -12.96 -0.72 10.56
N SER A 62 -13.59 -1.89 10.63
CA SER A 62 -13.59 -2.86 9.53
C SER A 62 -14.29 -2.36 8.27
N ASP A 63 -15.26 -1.45 8.40
CA ASP A 63 -16.03 -0.85 7.30
C ASP A 63 -15.42 0.46 6.77
N SER A 64 -14.30 0.92 7.31
CA SER A 64 -13.58 2.12 6.85
C SER A 64 -12.37 1.74 6.01
N THR A 65 -12.12 2.50 4.97
CA THR A 65 -10.88 2.51 4.19
C THR A 65 -9.94 3.56 4.76
N ILE A 66 -8.83 3.12 5.35
CA ILE A 66 -7.91 4.01 6.09
C ILE A 66 -6.49 3.83 5.59
N ASP A 67 -5.89 4.92 5.11
CA ASP A 67 -4.50 4.93 4.69
C ASP A 67 -3.64 5.70 5.69
N LEU A 68 -2.81 4.95 6.43
CA LEU A 68 -1.85 5.44 7.42
C LEU A 68 -0.41 5.35 6.90
N SER A 69 -0.22 5.00 5.62
CA SER A 69 1.10 4.73 5.08
C SER A 69 2.01 5.96 5.14
N TYR A 70 3.33 5.75 5.12
CA TYR A 70 4.32 6.84 5.15
C TYR A 70 4.11 7.84 6.30
N ASN A 71 3.87 7.31 7.51
CA ASN A 71 3.84 8.06 8.76
C ASN A 71 4.80 7.45 9.80
N ASN A 72 4.76 7.97 11.02
CA ASN A 72 5.62 7.58 12.15
C ASN A 72 4.83 6.92 13.29
N PHE A 73 3.73 6.24 12.96
CA PHE A 73 2.91 5.51 13.93
C PHE A 73 3.65 4.31 14.55
N SER A 74 3.28 3.98 15.78
CA SER A 74 3.62 2.73 16.45
C SER A 74 2.44 1.76 16.40
N TRP A 75 2.76 0.47 16.42
CA TRP A 75 1.80 -0.61 16.25
C TRP A 75 1.96 -1.60 17.40
N SER A 76 0.85 -2.10 17.90
CA SER A 76 0.85 -3.14 18.92
C SER A 76 1.42 -4.44 18.34
N SER A 77 1.93 -5.29 19.24
CA SER A 77 2.33 -6.67 18.89
C SER A 77 1.16 -7.53 18.41
N SER A 78 -0.09 -7.14 18.71
CA SER A 78 -1.31 -7.82 18.24
C SER A 78 -1.75 -7.41 16.83
N CYS A 79 -1.11 -6.42 16.20
CA CYS A 79 -1.59 -5.90 14.92
C CYS A 79 -1.66 -7.00 13.86
N GLN A 80 -2.77 -7.03 13.13
CA GLN A 80 -3.00 -7.93 12.01
C GLN A 80 -3.23 -7.12 10.74
N GLU A 81 -2.78 -7.65 9.61
CA GLU A 81 -3.15 -7.07 8.31
C GLU A 81 -4.68 -7.04 8.17
N ASN A 82 -5.19 -5.90 7.69
CA ASN A 82 -6.60 -5.71 7.42
C ASN A 82 -6.77 -5.28 5.97
N SER A 83 -7.74 -5.88 5.28
CA SER A 83 -8.04 -5.62 3.87
C SER A 83 -8.30 -4.16 3.51
N ASN A 84 -8.68 -3.32 4.47
CA ASN A 84 -9.08 -1.92 4.25
C ASN A 84 -8.17 -0.91 4.94
N ILE A 85 -7.02 -1.34 5.50
CA ILE A 85 -6.10 -0.46 6.21
C ILE A 85 -4.71 -0.58 5.60
N ASN A 86 -4.17 0.53 5.13
CA ASN A 86 -2.79 0.60 4.68
C ASN A 86 -1.88 1.10 5.81
N THR A 87 -0.96 0.26 6.26
CA THR A 87 -0.04 0.48 7.38
C THR A 87 1.41 0.61 6.93
N TYR A 88 1.67 0.63 5.61
CA TYR A 88 3.02 0.62 5.05
C TYR A 88 3.90 1.77 5.55
N ARG A 89 5.15 1.47 5.90
CA ARG A 89 6.13 2.47 6.37
C ARG A 89 7.35 2.54 5.44
N SER A 90 7.87 3.75 5.26
CA SER A 90 9.05 3.99 4.41
C SER A 90 10.32 3.32 4.95
N SER A 91 11.11 2.76 4.04
CA SER A 91 12.41 2.14 4.32
C SER A 91 13.48 3.06 4.88
N ASN A 92 13.38 4.37 4.61
CA ASN A 92 14.35 5.34 5.14
C ASN A 92 14.30 5.47 6.68
N LEU A 93 13.27 4.95 7.33
CA LEU A 93 13.06 5.06 8.77
C LEU A 93 13.46 3.80 9.54
N MET A 94 13.78 2.68 8.88
CA MET A 94 13.93 1.38 9.53
C MET A 94 15.05 0.53 8.93
N ASN A 95 15.83 -0.10 9.81
CA ASN A 95 16.90 -1.03 9.44
C ASN A 95 16.42 -2.49 9.35
N ASN A 96 15.14 -2.79 9.57
CA ASN A 96 14.59 -4.14 9.43
C ASN A 96 13.30 -4.15 8.58
N LEU A 97 13.09 -5.28 7.88
CA LEU A 97 11.96 -5.49 6.98
C LEU A 97 10.62 -5.55 7.74
N THR A 98 10.62 -6.05 8.98
CA THR A 98 9.45 -6.09 9.87
C THR A 98 8.90 -4.69 10.17
N GLY A 99 9.76 -3.66 10.13
CA GLY A 99 9.37 -2.28 10.32
C GLY A 99 8.69 -1.64 9.11
N LEU A 100 8.80 -2.22 7.91
CA LEU A 100 8.14 -1.72 6.70
C LEU A 100 6.65 -2.05 6.66
N LEU A 101 6.29 -3.23 7.16
CA LEU A 101 4.94 -3.77 7.21
C LEU A 101 4.64 -4.21 8.64
N PRO A 102 4.29 -3.27 9.53
CA PRO A 102 4.27 -3.49 10.97
C PRO A 102 3.26 -4.55 11.42
N CYS A 103 2.22 -4.80 10.62
CA CYS A 103 1.15 -5.76 10.92
C CYS A 103 1.23 -7.06 10.10
N ALA A 104 2.26 -7.20 9.24
CA ALA A 104 2.49 -8.39 8.42
C ALA A 104 3.13 -9.56 9.18
N GLY A 105 3.62 -9.30 10.40
CA GLY A 105 4.42 -10.27 11.14
C GLY A 105 5.84 -10.44 10.56
N PRO A 106 6.61 -11.43 11.05
CA PRO A 106 7.99 -11.66 10.61
C PRO A 106 8.05 -12.15 9.16
N ILE A 107 8.62 -11.33 8.28
CA ILE A 107 8.87 -11.68 6.88
C ILE A 107 10.16 -12.50 6.80
N ASN A 108 10.04 -13.81 6.62
CA ASN A 108 11.21 -14.70 6.55
C ASN A 108 11.73 -14.85 5.12
N CYS A 109 12.88 -14.24 4.84
CA CYS A 109 13.54 -14.31 3.54
C CYS A 109 14.36 -15.61 3.42
N THR A 110 13.76 -16.65 2.86
CA THR A 110 14.43 -17.98 2.75
C THR A 110 15.43 -18.07 1.59
N SER A 111 15.46 -17.10 0.67
CA SER A 111 16.24 -17.18 -0.56
C SER A 111 16.81 -15.84 -0.98
N TYR A 112 18.05 -15.84 -1.47
CA TYR A 112 18.67 -14.70 -2.12
C TYR A 112 18.16 -14.60 -3.56
N GLN A 113 17.62 -13.44 -3.94
CA GLN A 113 17.33 -13.14 -5.34
C GLN A 113 17.94 -11.79 -5.73
N ARG A 114 18.37 -11.68 -6.99
CA ARG A 114 18.93 -10.45 -7.57
C ARG A 114 17.98 -9.78 -8.54
N THR A 115 16.91 -10.45 -8.91
CA THR A 115 15.92 -9.97 -9.89
C THR A 115 14.52 -10.23 -9.35
N LEU A 116 13.60 -9.35 -9.72
CA LEU A 116 12.18 -9.47 -9.45
C LEU A 116 11.43 -9.11 -10.73
N HIS A 117 10.54 -10.01 -11.15
CA HIS A 117 9.69 -9.82 -12.31
C HIS A 117 8.26 -9.98 -11.85
N ILE A 118 7.47 -8.91 -11.93
CA ILE A 118 6.06 -8.89 -11.53
C ILE A 118 5.22 -8.61 -12.77
N ASN A 119 4.15 -9.38 -12.96
CA ASN A 119 3.11 -9.08 -13.93
C ASN A 119 2.07 -8.17 -13.28
N CYS A 120 2.35 -6.86 -13.27
CA CYS A 120 1.62 -5.81 -12.56
C CYS A 120 0.16 -5.64 -13.02
N GLY A 121 -0.73 -6.57 -12.70
CA GLY A 121 -2.12 -6.56 -13.11
C GLY A 121 -2.71 -7.89 -13.55
N GLY A 122 -1.97 -9.00 -13.52
CA GLY A 122 -2.44 -10.28 -14.06
C GLY A 122 -1.81 -11.52 -13.43
N ASP A 123 -2.07 -12.67 -14.04
CA ASP A 123 -1.62 -13.98 -13.56
C ASP A 123 -0.12 -14.22 -13.75
N ASN A 124 0.39 -15.34 -13.25
CA ASN A 124 1.78 -15.74 -13.47
C ASN A 124 2.00 -16.00 -14.97
N ILE A 125 3.05 -15.40 -15.53
CA ILE A 125 3.40 -15.58 -16.93
C ILE A 125 4.84 -16.06 -17.04
N VAL A 126 5.05 -17.11 -17.84
CA VAL A 126 6.38 -17.64 -18.15
C VAL A 126 6.74 -17.27 -19.57
N ILE A 127 7.83 -16.52 -19.74
CA ILE A 127 8.38 -16.15 -21.05
C ILE A 127 9.69 -16.90 -21.25
N THR A 128 9.73 -17.73 -22.29
CA THR A 128 10.91 -18.51 -22.66
C THR A 128 11.51 -17.93 -23.94
N ASN A 129 12.77 -17.50 -23.85
CA ASN A 129 13.60 -17.11 -24.98
C ASN A 129 14.62 -18.22 -25.27
N ALA A 130 15.37 -18.10 -26.38
CA ALA A 130 16.35 -19.10 -26.80
C ALA A 130 17.44 -19.41 -25.75
N SER A 131 17.70 -18.49 -24.81
CA SER A 131 18.79 -18.58 -23.84
C SER A 131 18.35 -18.60 -22.37
N TYR A 132 17.09 -18.31 -22.07
CA TYR A 132 16.61 -18.22 -20.69
C TYR A 132 15.08 -18.28 -20.59
N THR A 133 14.59 -18.64 -19.41
CA THR A 133 13.16 -18.59 -19.04
C THR A 133 13.00 -17.63 -17.87
N ILE A 134 12.08 -16.67 -17.99
CA ILE A 134 11.71 -15.74 -16.92
C ILE A 134 10.26 -16.02 -16.52
N THR A 135 10.02 -16.12 -15.22
CA THR A 135 8.69 -16.14 -14.64
C THR A 135 8.37 -14.77 -14.06
N TYR A 136 7.32 -14.14 -14.58
CA TYR A 136 6.71 -12.94 -14.04
C TYR A 136 5.65 -13.38 -13.01
N GLU A 137 5.85 -12.99 -11.76
CA GLU A 137 4.95 -13.35 -10.65
C GLU A 137 3.64 -12.56 -10.72
N ALA A 138 2.53 -13.22 -10.41
CA ALA A 138 1.19 -12.68 -10.52
C ALA A 138 0.96 -11.50 -9.58
N ASP A 139 0.37 -10.42 -10.11
CA ASP A 139 -0.21 -9.34 -9.32
C ASP A 139 -1.70 -9.24 -9.64
N ASN A 140 -2.45 -10.21 -9.14
CA ASN A 140 -3.89 -10.38 -9.41
C ASN A 140 -4.74 -10.37 -8.12
N ASN A 141 -4.11 -10.16 -6.95
CA ASN A 141 -4.83 -10.08 -5.69
C ASN A 141 -5.75 -8.86 -5.64
N GLU A 142 -6.93 -9.06 -5.06
CA GLU A 142 -7.89 -7.99 -4.78
C GLU A 142 -7.21 -6.86 -4.01
N THR A 143 -7.43 -5.62 -4.45
CA THR A 143 -6.95 -4.43 -3.76
C THR A 143 -8.07 -3.43 -3.57
N THR A 144 -7.87 -2.50 -2.64
CA THR A 144 -8.81 -1.44 -2.30
C THR A 144 -8.06 -0.12 -2.22
N ALA A 145 -8.78 0.98 -2.03
CA ALA A 145 -8.23 2.34 -1.95
C ALA A 145 -7.13 2.53 -0.88
N ALA A 146 -7.07 1.67 0.13
CA ALA A 146 -6.03 1.72 1.14
C ALA A 146 -5.70 0.29 1.56
N LYS A 147 -4.75 -0.33 0.84
CA LYS A 147 -4.34 -1.70 1.13
C LYS A 147 -2.85 -1.86 0.98
N ASN A 148 -2.22 -2.44 1.99
CA ASN A 148 -0.96 -3.15 1.82
C ASN A 148 -1.21 -4.65 2.00
N HIS A 149 -0.47 -5.45 1.25
CA HIS A 149 -0.37 -6.88 1.51
C HIS A 149 0.98 -7.37 1.02
N HIS A 150 1.40 -8.50 1.55
CA HIS A 150 2.66 -9.10 1.19
C HIS A 150 2.50 -10.53 0.70
N PHE A 151 3.50 -10.93 -0.08
CA PHE A 151 3.74 -12.28 -0.54
C PHE A 151 5.09 -12.74 0.00
N ARG A 152 5.44 -13.98 -0.35
CA ARG A 152 6.69 -14.60 0.08
C ARG A 152 7.94 -13.79 -0.29
N LYS A 153 7.96 -13.11 -1.45
CA LYS A 153 9.16 -12.45 -1.99
C LYS A 153 9.03 -10.94 -2.18
N TRP A 154 7.81 -10.44 -2.27
CA TRP A 154 7.52 -9.04 -2.51
C TRP A 154 6.14 -8.72 -1.92
N GLY A 155 5.73 -7.46 -1.95
CA GLY A 155 4.42 -7.02 -1.50
C GLY A 155 4.02 -5.74 -2.21
N ILE A 156 2.83 -5.23 -1.89
CA ILE A 156 2.35 -3.96 -2.42
C ILE A 156 1.86 -3.04 -1.31
N SER A 157 1.87 -1.75 -1.62
CA SER A 157 1.13 -0.72 -0.92
C SER A 157 0.39 0.12 -1.96
N ASN A 158 -0.94 0.14 -1.87
CA ASN A 158 -1.85 0.87 -2.74
C ASN A 158 -2.56 1.98 -1.95
N THR A 159 -2.62 3.18 -2.55
CA THR A 159 -3.19 4.36 -1.91
C THR A 159 -4.16 5.11 -2.82
N GLY A 160 -5.20 5.68 -2.22
CA GLY A 160 -6.21 6.51 -2.86
C GLY A 160 -7.38 5.74 -3.48
N GLY A 161 -8.56 6.35 -3.41
CA GLY A 161 -9.76 5.93 -4.15
C GLY A 161 -10.13 6.90 -5.26
N PHE A 162 -10.90 6.41 -6.24
CA PHE A 162 -11.38 7.17 -7.39
C PHE A 162 -12.68 7.89 -6.99
N LEU A 163 -12.58 9.17 -6.60
CA LEU A 163 -13.71 9.91 -6.04
C LEU A 163 -14.68 10.46 -7.11
N ASP A 164 -14.36 10.29 -8.38
CA ASP A 164 -14.95 10.98 -9.53
C ASP A 164 -15.80 10.09 -10.45
N ASP A 165 -15.71 8.75 -10.33
CA ASP A 165 -16.36 7.85 -11.28
C ASP A 165 -17.74 7.32 -10.82
N HIS A 166 -18.17 7.66 -9.60
CA HIS A 166 -19.41 7.17 -8.96
C HIS A 166 -19.54 5.63 -8.96
N GLN A 167 -18.44 4.91 -9.18
CA GLN A 167 -18.44 3.46 -9.35
C GLN A 167 -17.98 2.82 -8.03
N GLU A 168 -18.91 2.17 -7.34
CA GLU A 168 -18.62 1.43 -6.12
C GLU A 168 -18.95 -0.05 -6.36
N PRO A 169 -18.00 -0.98 -6.18
CA PRO A 169 -16.61 -0.76 -5.74
C PRO A 169 -15.70 -0.21 -6.84
N ASP A 170 -14.71 0.60 -6.44
CA ASP A 170 -13.61 1.05 -7.30
C ASP A 170 -12.92 -0.13 -8.00
N ILE A 171 -12.62 0.04 -9.29
CA ILE A 171 -11.85 -0.94 -10.06
C ILE A 171 -10.36 -0.58 -10.03
N TYR A 172 -9.51 -1.52 -9.60
CA TYR A 172 -8.06 -1.34 -9.52
C TYR A 172 -7.25 -2.17 -10.53
N PHE A 173 -7.95 -2.88 -11.42
CA PHE A 173 -7.36 -3.58 -12.56
C PHE A 173 -8.03 -3.11 -13.83
N VAL A 174 -7.24 -2.75 -14.82
CA VAL A 174 -7.75 -2.30 -16.11
C VAL A 174 -7.25 -3.19 -17.23
N SER A 175 -8.09 -3.36 -18.23
CA SER A 175 -7.73 -3.97 -19.50
C SER A 175 -7.69 -2.88 -20.57
N PRO A 176 -6.87 -3.05 -21.63
CA PRO A 176 -6.84 -2.11 -22.74
C PRO A 176 -8.21 -2.03 -23.41
N SER A 177 -8.59 -0.81 -23.80
CA SER A 177 -9.85 -0.53 -24.50
C SER A 177 -9.82 -0.97 -25.97
N SER A 178 -8.63 -1.09 -26.55
CA SER A 178 -8.41 -1.55 -27.92
C SER A 178 -8.10 -3.04 -27.97
N THR A 179 -8.44 -3.66 -29.10
CA THR A 179 -8.07 -5.04 -29.38
C THR A 179 -6.56 -5.11 -29.54
N LEU A 180 -5.89 -5.82 -28.64
CA LEU A 180 -4.47 -6.13 -28.79
C LEU A 180 -4.27 -7.04 -30.00
N SER A 181 -3.10 -6.91 -30.66
CA SER A 181 -2.68 -7.86 -31.71
C SER A 181 -2.70 -9.28 -31.15
N ARG A 182 -3.03 -10.28 -31.99
CA ARG A 182 -2.98 -11.70 -31.57
C ARG A 182 -1.59 -12.13 -31.05
N ASP A 183 -0.54 -11.45 -31.48
CA ASP A 183 0.84 -11.73 -31.07
C ASP A 183 1.26 -10.95 -29.81
N SER A 184 0.37 -10.15 -29.21
CA SER A 184 0.70 -9.41 -27.98
C SER A 184 0.93 -10.38 -26.82
N SER A 185 2.03 -10.19 -26.10
CA SER A 185 2.29 -10.91 -24.86
C SER A 185 1.13 -10.74 -23.87
N ASP A 186 0.84 -11.80 -23.11
CA ASP A 186 -0.14 -11.79 -22.03
C ASP A 186 0.16 -10.72 -20.97
N LEU A 187 1.42 -10.25 -20.88
CA LEU A 187 1.83 -9.14 -20.00
C LEU A 187 1.09 -7.82 -20.26
N TYR A 188 0.51 -7.65 -21.45
CA TYR A 188 -0.15 -6.39 -21.83
C TYR A 188 -1.68 -6.44 -21.70
N LYS A 189 -2.25 -7.58 -21.27
CA LYS A 189 -3.70 -7.78 -21.21
C LYS A 189 -4.37 -7.07 -20.05
N THR A 190 -3.63 -6.81 -18.99
CA THR A 190 -4.14 -6.18 -17.78
C THR A 190 -3.06 -5.34 -17.11
N ALA A 191 -3.48 -4.31 -16.39
CA ALA A 191 -2.59 -3.48 -15.58
C ALA A 191 -3.25 -3.12 -14.25
N ARG A 192 -2.48 -3.15 -13.17
CA ARG A 192 -2.90 -2.58 -11.88
C ARG A 192 -2.87 -1.06 -11.98
N ARG A 193 -3.92 -0.41 -11.48
CA ARG A 193 -3.99 1.04 -11.33
C ARG A 193 -4.18 1.44 -9.86
N SER A 194 -3.82 2.69 -9.56
CA SER A 194 -3.96 3.31 -8.25
C SER A 194 -4.32 4.78 -8.41
N ALA A 195 -5.09 5.35 -7.48
CA ALA A 195 -5.53 6.74 -7.58
C ALA A 195 -4.49 7.74 -7.04
N LEU A 196 -3.60 7.31 -6.13
CA LEU A 196 -2.56 8.16 -5.55
C LEU A 196 -1.16 7.57 -5.73
N SER A 197 -0.90 6.37 -5.21
CA SER A 197 0.42 5.75 -5.24
C SER A 197 0.31 4.23 -5.19
N LEU A 198 1.11 3.58 -6.04
CA LEU A 198 1.33 2.15 -6.04
C LEU A 198 2.82 1.90 -5.80
N LEU A 199 3.13 1.17 -4.74
CA LEU A 199 4.49 0.74 -4.43
C LEU A 199 4.57 -0.78 -4.44
N PHE A 200 5.62 -1.29 -5.09
CA PHE A 200 6.06 -2.68 -4.94
C PHE A 200 7.22 -2.75 -3.94
N ILE A 201 7.08 -3.62 -2.94
CA ILE A 201 8.02 -3.83 -1.84
C ILE A 201 8.75 -5.14 -2.13
N MET A 202 10.07 -5.19 -1.97
CA MET A 202 10.85 -6.41 -2.17
C MET A 202 11.38 -6.96 -0.85
N HIS A 203 11.30 -8.28 -0.68
CA HIS A 203 11.79 -8.99 0.51
C HIS A 203 13.00 -9.84 0.13
N PHE A 204 14.20 -9.25 0.16
CA PHE A 204 15.45 -9.97 -0.12
C PHE A 204 16.54 -9.68 0.91
N ALA A 205 17.34 -10.70 1.22
CA ALA A 205 18.62 -10.52 1.88
C ALA A 205 19.66 -10.07 0.83
N TRP A 206 20.34 -8.94 1.07
CA TRP A 206 21.50 -8.53 0.28
C TRP A 206 22.76 -9.14 0.90
N LYS A 207 23.58 -9.83 0.09
CA LYS A 207 24.96 -10.13 0.46
C LYS A 207 25.83 -9.09 -0.23
N MET A 208 26.37 -8.13 0.52
CA MET A 208 27.47 -7.31 0.00
C MET A 208 28.65 -8.24 -0.23
N GLU A 209 29.04 -8.43 -1.48
CA GLU A 209 30.33 -9.05 -1.79
C GLU A 209 31.43 -8.13 -1.23
N PRO A 210 32.45 -8.66 -0.53
CA PRO A 210 33.59 -7.85 -0.15
C PRO A 210 34.22 -7.31 -1.43
N THR A 211 34.38 -5.99 -1.52
CA THR A 211 35.28 -5.39 -2.50
C THR A 211 36.67 -5.96 -2.25
N MET A 212 37.22 -6.66 -3.25
CA MET A 212 38.63 -7.09 -3.28
C MET A 212 39.57 -5.89 -3.22
#